data_AF-R5KGX3-F1
#
_entry.id   AF-R5KGX3-F1
#
_cell.length_a   1.000
_cell.length_b   1.000
_cell.length_c   1.000
_cell.angle_alpha   90.00
_cell.angle_beta   90.00
_cell.angle_gamma   90.00
#
_symmetry.space_group_name_H-M   'P 1'
#
loop_
_entity.id
_entity.type
_entity.pdbx_description
1 polymer ?
#
loop_
_entity_poly.entity_id
_entity_poly.type
_entity_poly.pdbx_seq_one_letter_code
_entity_poly.pdbx_strand_id
1 'polypeptide(L)'
;MKCGNLSRTCFLSYDPDVWLNPDREHLTPYHFVYDPQYPNIPPRDYSSKGYSSKEFKHTEEEIKLNELFQAQWTDKQLMNYADKFWRKIYPDSYKDGNRHQSILSRAKWLCLYGVLFDDAVNYLKSTFGKHGIDEKDIEAMAINNYNSNREKFGSKRNEIYQRRNNGINYNRTRWNAMMN
;
A
#
# COMPACT_ATOMS: atom_id res chain seq x y z
N MET A 1 -29.12 -8.49 1.97
CA MET A 1 -29.05 -7.25 1.16
C MET A 1 -28.17 -7.53 -0.05
N LYS A 2 -28.68 -7.33 -1.29
CA LYS A 2 -27.93 -7.57 -2.54
C LYS A 2 -27.09 -6.34 -2.89
N CYS A 3 -25.82 -6.52 -3.26
CA CYS A 3 -24.86 -5.45 -3.59
C CYS A 3 -25.27 -4.49 -4.73
N GLY A 4 -26.29 -4.83 -5.52
CA GLY A 4 -26.76 -3.98 -6.64
C GLY A 4 -27.52 -2.71 -6.22
N ASN A 5 -27.81 -2.50 -4.94
CA ASN A 5 -28.59 -1.35 -4.47
C ASN A 5 -27.74 -0.18 -3.92
N LEU A 6 -26.42 -0.36 -3.76
CA LEU A 6 -25.54 0.68 -3.21
C LEU A 6 -25.21 1.81 -4.21
N SER A 7 -25.27 1.55 -5.52
CA SER A 7 -25.05 2.58 -6.55
C SER A 7 -26.30 3.37 -6.91
N ARG A 8 -27.49 2.92 -6.48
CA ARG A 8 -28.75 3.63 -6.72
C ARG A 8 -28.98 4.83 -5.79
N THR A 9 -28.23 4.95 -4.70
CA THR A 9 -28.36 6.07 -3.75
C THR A 9 -27.60 7.33 -4.17
N CYS A 10 -26.83 7.30 -5.26
CA CYS A 10 -26.09 8.48 -5.77
C CYS A 10 -26.84 9.32 -6.81
N PHE A 11 -28.10 9.00 -7.16
CA PHE A 11 -28.82 9.67 -8.25
C PHE A 11 -29.92 10.65 -7.80
N LEU A 12 -30.02 10.97 -6.51
CA LEU A 12 -31.09 11.83 -6.00
C LEU A 12 -30.58 13.09 -5.29
N SER A 13 -29.49 13.69 -5.77
CA SER A 13 -29.30 15.12 -5.55
C SER A 13 -30.24 15.85 -6.53
N TYR A 14 -31.49 16.06 -6.12
CA TYR A 14 -32.38 16.97 -6.84
C TYR A 14 -31.85 18.39 -6.62
N ASP A 15 -31.07 18.86 -7.57
CA ASP A 15 -30.61 20.24 -7.63
C ASP A 15 -31.58 21.02 -8.54
N PRO A 16 -32.44 21.88 -7.98
CA PRO A 16 -33.42 22.65 -8.75
C PRO A 16 -32.76 23.69 -9.67
N ASP A 17 -31.49 24.05 -9.42
CA ASP A 17 -30.73 25.02 -10.20
C ASP A 17 -29.79 24.34 -11.20
N VAL A 18 -29.90 23.01 -11.38
CA VAL A 18 -29.13 22.31 -12.40
C VAL A 18 -29.53 22.84 -13.77
N TRP A 19 -28.55 23.34 -14.51
CA TRP A 19 -28.80 23.82 -15.86
C TRP A 19 -29.30 22.65 -16.72
N LEU A 20 -30.55 22.74 -17.15
CA LEU A 20 -31.14 21.81 -18.10
C LEU A 20 -31.10 22.46 -19.47
N ASN A 21 -30.61 21.72 -20.46
CA ASN A 21 -30.59 22.20 -21.83
C ASN A 21 -32.03 22.54 -22.28
N PRO A 22 -32.33 23.81 -22.62
CA PRO A 22 -33.69 24.24 -23.00
C PRO A 22 -34.24 23.48 -24.20
N ASP A 23 -33.37 22.94 -25.06
CA ASP A 23 -33.74 22.26 -26.30
C ASP A 23 -33.80 20.72 -26.15
N ARG A 24 -33.79 20.21 -24.93
CA ARG A 24 -33.73 18.76 -24.64
C ARG A 24 -34.81 17.92 -25.32
N GLU A 25 -35.95 18.51 -25.67
CA GLU A 25 -37.07 17.82 -26.33
C GLU A 25 -36.87 17.67 -27.84
N HIS A 26 -35.98 18.47 -28.44
CA HIS A 26 -35.63 18.41 -29.86
C HIS A 26 -34.24 17.81 -30.12
N LEU A 27 -33.48 17.52 -29.05
CA LEU A 27 -32.19 16.83 -29.16
C LEU A 27 -32.41 15.34 -29.39
N THR A 28 -31.83 14.82 -30.47
CA THR A 28 -31.67 13.38 -30.62
C THR A 28 -30.66 12.89 -29.57
N PRO A 29 -30.99 11.85 -28.77
CA PRO A 29 -30.04 11.29 -27.83
C PRO A 29 -28.75 10.91 -28.56
N TYR A 30 -27.61 11.44 -28.09
CA TYR A 30 -26.32 11.09 -28.66
C TYR A 30 -26.06 9.59 -28.47
N HIS A 31 -26.14 8.83 -29.56
CA HIS A 31 -25.80 7.42 -29.56
C HIS A 31 -24.29 7.30 -29.72
N PHE A 32 -23.60 6.94 -28.64
CA PHE A 32 -22.17 6.63 -28.71
C PHE A 32 -21.98 5.39 -29.60
N VAL A 33 -21.44 5.60 -30.80
CA VAL A 33 -20.99 4.54 -31.68
C VAL A 33 -19.48 4.41 -31.52
N TYR A 34 -19.04 3.19 -31.24
CA TYR A 34 -17.61 2.89 -31.13
C TYR A 34 -16.91 3.16 -32.47
N ASP A 35 -15.88 4.01 -32.45
CA ASP A 35 -15.06 4.27 -33.62
C ASP A 35 -14.08 3.10 -33.85
N PRO A 36 -14.21 2.35 -34.97
CA PRO A 36 -13.39 1.18 -35.24
C PRO A 36 -11.90 1.50 -35.48
N GLN A 37 -11.52 2.78 -35.61
CA GLN A 37 -10.11 3.18 -35.64
C GLN A 37 -9.40 2.87 -34.32
N TYR A 38 -10.12 2.85 -33.20
CA TYR A 38 -9.58 2.44 -31.91
C TYR A 38 -9.68 0.92 -31.78
N PRO A 39 -8.62 0.21 -31.37
CA PRO A 39 -8.70 -1.23 -31.12
C PRO A 39 -9.53 -1.48 -29.86
N ASN A 40 -10.44 -2.46 -29.91
CA ASN A 40 -11.15 -2.91 -28.72
C ASN A 40 -10.13 -3.40 -27.71
N ILE A 41 -9.96 -2.66 -26.61
CA ILE A 41 -9.11 -3.09 -25.51
C ILE A 41 -9.79 -4.35 -24.96
N PRO A 42 -9.10 -5.50 -24.88
CA PRO A 42 -9.68 -6.68 -24.29
C PRO A 42 -10.14 -6.32 -22.87
N PRO A 43 -11.34 -6.77 -22.44
CA PRO A 43 -11.81 -6.51 -21.09
C PRO A 43 -10.70 -6.91 -20.13
N ARG A 44 -10.28 -5.98 -19.25
CA ARG A 44 -9.32 -6.33 -18.21
C ARG A 44 -9.89 -7.52 -17.48
N ASP A 45 -9.11 -8.58 -17.41
CA ASP A 45 -9.45 -9.72 -16.60
C ASP A 45 -9.37 -9.28 -15.13
N TYR A 46 -10.51 -8.84 -14.59
CA TYR A 46 -10.67 -8.57 -13.18
C TYR A 46 -10.80 -9.87 -12.36
N SER A 47 -10.67 -11.05 -12.97
CA SER A 47 -10.24 -12.26 -12.26
C SER A 47 -8.76 -12.11 -11.89
N SER A 48 -8.46 -11.05 -11.14
CA SER A 48 -7.26 -11.04 -10.35
C SER A 48 -7.29 -12.33 -9.55
N LYS A 49 -6.23 -13.12 -9.65
CA LYS A 49 -5.73 -13.98 -8.58
C LYS A 49 -5.40 -13.15 -7.32
N GLY A 50 -6.15 -12.09 -7.07
CA GLY A 50 -6.10 -11.27 -5.88
C GLY A 50 -6.68 -12.13 -4.79
N TYR A 51 -5.80 -12.59 -3.92
CA TYR A 51 -6.17 -13.15 -2.63
C TYR A 51 -6.91 -12.05 -1.85
N SER A 52 -8.22 -11.93 -2.08
CA SER A 52 -9.15 -11.24 -1.20
C SER A 52 -9.47 -12.18 -0.04
N SER A 53 -8.45 -12.58 0.71
CA SER A 53 -8.64 -13.30 1.96
C SER A 53 -8.94 -12.29 3.05
N LYS A 54 -9.86 -12.63 3.96
CA LYS A 54 -10.13 -11.81 5.16
C LYS A 54 -8.99 -11.85 6.18
N GLU A 55 -8.05 -12.77 6.00
CA GLU A 55 -6.94 -13.05 6.89
C GLU A 55 -5.68 -13.29 6.07
N PHE A 56 -4.51 -12.96 6.63
CA PHE A 56 -3.21 -13.31 6.07
C PHE A 56 -2.50 -14.29 7.00
N LYS A 57 -1.98 -15.38 6.46
CA LYS A 57 -1.18 -16.37 7.19
C LYS A 57 0.08 -16.69 6.41
N HIS A 58 1.22 -16.63 7.08
CA HIS A 58 2.49 -17.01 6.49
C HIS A 58 2.57 -18.51 6.24
N THR A 59 3.29 -18.92 5.20
CA THR A 59 3.67 -20.32 5.00
C THR A 59 4.82 -20.68 5.94
N GLU A 60 5.01 -21.98 6.20
CA GLU A 60 6.16 -22.45 6.97
C GLU A 60 7.50 -22.05 6.34
N GLU A 61 7.56 -21.99 5.01
CA GLU A 61 8.75 -21.55 4.27
C GLU A 61 9.06 -20.06 4.51
N GLU A 62 8.03 -19.21 4.50
CA GLU A 62 8.19 -17.76 4.80
C GLU A 62 8.66 -17.54 6.24
N ILE A 63 8.18 -18.37 7.18
CA ILE A 63 8.61 -18.32 8.59
C ILE A 63 10.08 -18.75 8.73
N LYS A 64 10.46 -19.90 8.16
CA LYS A 64 11.86 -20.37 8.17
C LYS A 64 12.80 -19.37 7.51
N LEU A 65 12.37 -18.74 6.42
CA LEU A 65 13.14 -17.70 5.75
C LEU A 65 13.31 -16.46 6.66
N ASN A 66 12.27 -16.06 7.38
CA ASN A 66 12.37 -14.97 8.36
C ASN A 66 13.34 -15.32 9.50
N GLU A 67 13.34 -16.55 10.01
CA GLU A 67 14.28 -16.98 11.05
C GLU A 67 15.75 -16.77 10.63
N LEU A 68 16.08 -17.07 9.37
CA LEU A 68 17.40 -16.79 8.79
C LEU A 68 17.70 -15.29 8.74
N PHE A 69 16.71 -14.46 8.42
CA PHE A 69 16.85 -13.01 8.41
C PHE A 69 17.08 -12.44 9.82
N GLN A 70 16.38 -12.95 10.82
CA GLN A 70 16.47 -12.51 12.21
C GLN A 70 17.86 -12.73 12.79
N ALA A 71 18.57 -13.79 12.37
CA ALA A 71 19.94 -14.07 12.78
C ALA A 71 20.92 -12.97 12.35
N GLN A 72 20.71 -12.34 11.19
CA GLN A 72 21.58 -11.28 10.68
C GLN A 72 21.16 -9.89 11.17
N TRP A 73 19.87 -9.60 11.13
CA TRP A 73 19.32 -8.30 11.51
C TRP A 73 17.87 -8.46 11.90
N THR A 74 17.51 -8.15 13.15
CA THR A 74 16.14 -8.42 13.63
C THR A 74 15.09 -7.55 12.94
N ASP A 75 13.87 -8.07 12.81
CA ASP A 75 12.75 -7.31 12.22
C ASP A 75 12.50 -5.99 12.98
N LYS A 76 12.59 -6.03 14.31
CA LYS A 76 12.47 -4.82 15.14
C LYS A 76 13.52 -3.76 14.79
N GLN A 77 14.78 -4.15 14.63
CA GLN A 77 15.84 -3.20 14.27
C GLN A 77 15.67 -2.68 12.84
N LEU A 78 15.25 -3.55 11.91
CA LEU A 78 14.98 -3.19 10.52
C LEU A 78 13.82 -2.19 10.42
N MET A 79 12.70 -2.48 11.06
CA MET A 79 11.54 -1.61 11.08
C MET A 79 11.89 -0.23 11.67
N ASN A 80 12.63 -0.19 12.78
CA ASN A 80 13.08 1.07 13.37
C ASN A 80 13.98 1.88 12.43
N TYR A 81 14.85 1.21 11.68
CA TYR A 81 15.70 1.86 10.69
C TYR A 81 14.88 2.43 9.51
N ALA A 82 13.97 1.62 8.96
CA ALA A 82 13.09 2.03 7.88
C ALA A 82 12.15 3.17 8.30
N ASP A 83 11.59 3.11 9.50
CA ASP A 83 10.69 4.13 10.04
C ASP A 83 11.38 5.50 10.19
N LYS A 84 12.62 5.52 10.70
CA LYS A 84 13.42 6.75 10.76
C LYS A 84 13.61 7.37 9.37
N PHE A 85 13.88 6.54 8.37
CA PHE A 85 14.04 6.99 6.99
C PHE A 85 12.73 7.53 6.41
N TRP A 86 11.61 6.83 6.60
CA TRP A 86 10.30 7.27 6.12
C TRP A 86 9.85 8.56 6.77
N ARG A 87 10.03 8.74 8.08
CA ARG A 87 9.70 10.00 8.77
C ARG A 87 10.51 11.18 8.24
N LYS A 88 11.76 10.95 7.85
CA LYS A 88 12.64 11.99 7.29
C LYS A 88 12.21 12.42 5.88
N ILE A 89 11.83 11.46 5.02
CA ILE A 89 11.48 11.75 3.62
C ILE A 89 10.02 12.16 3.46
N TYR A 90 9.13 11.56 4.25
CA TYR A 90 7.69 11.75 4.19
C TYR A 90 7.17 12.26 5.55
N PRO A 91 7.54 13.48 5.97
CA PRO A 91 7.10 14.04 7.25
C PRO A 91 5.57 14.16 7.33
N ASP A 92 4.93 14.38 6.19
CA ASP A 92 3.48 14.57 6.05
C ASP A 92 2.68 13.27 5.87
N SER A 93 3.32 12.11 6.04
CA SER A 93 2.67 10.79 5.90
C SER A 93 1.52 10.56 6.89
N TYR A 94 1.47 11.33 7.98
CA TYR A 94 0.45 11.24 9.02
C TYR A 94 -0.71 12.24 8.84
N LYS A 95 -0.58 13.18 7.89
CA LYS A 95 -1.64 14.17 7.60
C LYS A 95 -2.80 13.49 6.89
N ASP A 96 -4.00 13.98 7.16
CA ASP A 96 -5.19 13.51 6.46
C ASP A 96 -5.04 13.65 4.94
N GLY A 97 -5.57 12.68 4.19
CA GLY A 97 -5.32 12.52 2.74
C GLY A 97 -4.07 11.69 2.40
N ASN A 98 -2.99 11.73 3.21
CA ASN A 98 -1.75 10.99 2.91
C ASN A 98 -1.61 9.65 3.66
N ARG A 99 -2.39 9.47 4.74
CA ARG A 99 -2.26 8.32 5.65
C ARG A 99 -2.50 6.97 4.96
N HIS A 100 -3.56 6.87 4.15
CA HIS A 100 -3.93 5.63 3.48
C HIS A 100 -2.83 5.15 2.53
N GLN A 101 -2.36 6.03 1.64
CA GLN A 101 -1.24 5.73 0.75
C GLN A 101 0.04 5.38 1.51
N SER A 102 0.28 6.05 2.64
CA SER A 102 1.44 5.77 3.50
C SER A 102 1.39 4.39 4.13
N ILE A 103 0.21 3.95 4.61
CA ILE A 103 0.00 2.59 5.15
C ILE A 103 0.25 1.55 4.05
N LEU A 104 -0.35 1.72 2.87
CA LEU A 104 -0.18 0.79 1.75
C LEU A 104 1.29 0.68 1.33
N SER A 105 1.98 1.82 1.19
CA SER A 105 3.39 1.87 0.83
C SER A 105 4.27 1.17 1.88
N ARG A 106 4.04 1.44 3.17
CA ARG A 106 4.81 0.82 4.26
C ARG A 106 4.53 -0.68 4.36
N ALA A 107 3.27 -1.12 4.26
CA ALA A 107 2.91 -2.54 4.24
C ALA A 107 3.60 -3.29 3.10
N LYS A 108 3.61 -2.72 1.89
CA LYS A 108 4.37 -3.26 0.75
C LYS A 108 5.84 -3.44 1.09
N TRP A 109 6.50 -2.39 1.57
CA TRP A 109 7.94 -2.45 1.86
C TRP A 109 8.27 -3.44 2.98
N LEU A 110 7.45 -3.51 4.03
CA LEU A 110 7.63 -4.48 5.12
C LEU A 110 7.55 -5.92 4.61
N CYS A 111 6.59 -6.22 3.71
CA CYS A 111 6.50 -7.51 3.04
C CYS A 111 7.76 -7.81 2.20
N LEU A 112 8.21 -6.85 1.37
CA LEU A 112 9.43 -7.01 0.57
C LEU A 112 10.69 -7.16 1.42
N TYR A 113 10.73 -6.54 2.60
CA TYR A 113 11.79 -6.71 3.58
C TYR A 113 11.66 -8.01 4.38
N GLY A 114 10.62 -8.81 4.16
CA GLY A 114 10.45 -10.11 4.78
C GLY A 114 10.07 -10.03 6.26
N VAL A 115 9.44 -8.93 6.68
CA VAL A 115 8.92 -8.78 8.04
C VAL A 115 7.63 -9.59 8.17
N LEU A 116 7.52 -10.38 9.24
CA LEU A 116 6.31 -11.17 9.48
C LEU A 116 5.08 -10.26 9.63
N PHE A 117 3.94 -10.75 9.15
CA PHE A 117 2.70 -9.98 9.05
C PHE A 117 2.25 -9.40 10.39
N ASP A 118 2.27 -10.20 11.47
CA ASP A 118 1.84 -9.75 12.79
C ASP A 118 2.70 -8.59 13.31
N ASP A 119 4.02 -8.69 13.13
CA ASP A 119 4.96 -7.61 13.50
C ASP A 119 4.72 -6.35 12.68
N ALA A 120 4.49 -6.51 11.37
CA ALA A 120 4.20 -5.40 10.47
C ALA A 120 2.87 -4.70 10.81
N VAL A 121 1.82 -5.46 11.10
CA VAL A 121 0.51 -4.92 11.50
C VAL A 121 0.60 -4.23 12.85
N ASN A 122 1.29 -4.81 13.83
CA ASN A 122 1.52 -4.18 15.14
C ASN A 122 2.26 -2.84 14.98
N TYR A 123 3.27 -2.79 14.11
CA TYR A 123 3.94 -1.54 13.77
C TYR A 123 2.99 -0.53 13.10
N LEU A 124 2.20 -0.94 12.11
CA LEU A 124 1.29 -0.05 11.40
C LEU A 124 0.18 0.48 12.32
N LYS A 125 -0.43 -0.36 13.16
CA LYS A 125 -1.44 0.03 14.15
C LYS A 125 -0.85 1.01 15.17
N SER A 126 0.32 0.71 15.74
CA SER A 126 0.97 1.62 16.71
C SER A 126 1.39 2.96 16.11
N THR A 127 1.70 2.99 14.81
CA THR A 127 2.12 4.19 14.09
C THR A 127 0.92 5.02 13.63
N PHE A 128 -0.08 4.42 12.99
CA PHE A 128 -1.19 5.14 12.34
C PHE A 128 -2.51 5.13 13.13
N GLY A 129 -2.72 4.16 14.03
CA GLY A 129 -3.91 4.12 14.88
C GLY A 129 -4.04 5.35 15.78
N LYS A 130 -2.90 5.93 16.20
CA LYS A 130 -2.86 7.21 16.94
C LYS A 130 -3.36 8.41 16.13
N HIS A 131 -3.44 8.28 14.81
CA HIS A 131 -3.83 9.35 13.89
C HIS A 131 -5.28 9.19 13.38
N GLY A 132 -6.10 8.38 14.06
CA GLY A 132 -7.55 8.33 13.83
C GLY A 132 -8.02 7.39 12.73
N ILE A 133 -7.16 6.46 12.27
CA ILE A 133 -7.57 5.37 11.35
C ILE A 133 -7.93 4.16 12.20
N ASP A 134 -9.07 3.54 11.89
CA ASP A 134 -9.49 2.32 12.56
C ASP A 134 -8.48 1.18 12.36
N GLU A 135 -8.18 0.44 13.41
CA GLU A 135 -7.18 -0.61 13.37
C GLU A 135 -7.56 -1.73 12.39
N LYS A 136 -8.86 -1.97 12.21
CA LYS A 136 -9.37 -2.96 11.24
C LYS A 136 -9.11 -2.53 9.80
N ASP A 137 -9.22 -1.23 9.51
CA ASP A 137 -8.89 -0.71 8.17
C ASP A 137 -7.39 -0.82 7.89
N ILE A 138 -6.54 -0.56 8.89
CA ILE A 138 -5.08 -0.77 8.80
C ILE A 138 -4.76 -2.22 8.49
N GLU A 139 -5.39 -3.15 9.20
CA GLU A 139 -5.21 -4.58 9.01
C GLU A 139 -5.67 -5.03 7.63
N ALA A 140 -6.86 -4.62 7.19
CA ALA A 140 -7.37 -4.92 5.85
C ALA A 140 -6.43 -4.40 4.74
N MET A 141 -5.89 -3.19 4.89
CA MET A 141 -4.89 -2.63 3.97
C MET A 141 -3.60 -3.47 3.94
N ALA A 142 -3.14 -3.92 5.12
CA ALA A 142 -1.95 -4.75 5.24
C ALA A 142 -2.15 -6.12 4.59
N ILE A 143 -3.29 -6.79 4.83
CA ILE A 143 -3.64 -8.10 4.25
C ILE A 143 -3.59 -8.02 2.72
N ASN A 144 -4.29 -7.04 2.14
CA ASN A 144 -4.33 -6.85 0.69
C ASN A 144 -2.93 -6.64 0.11
N ASN A 145 -2.07 -5.88 0.79
CA ASN A 145 -0.70 -5.65 0.33
C ASN A 145 0.19 -6.88 0.44
N TYR A 146 0.13 -7.60 1.57
CA TYR A 146 0.93 -8.79 1.78
C TYR A 146 0.55 -9.90 0.79
N ASN A 147 -0.74 -10.10 0.56
CA ASN A 147 -1.24 -10.99 -0.48
C ASN A 147 -0.73 -10.60 -1.88
N SER A 148 -0.80 -9.30 -2.22
CA SER A 148 -0.36 -8.80 -3.52
C SER A 148 1.15 -8.88 -3.76
N ASN A 149 1.95 -8.93 -2.69
CA ASN A 149 3.42 -8.95 -2.76
C ASN A 149 4.03 -10.26 -2.24
N ARG A 150 3.21 -11.28 -1.97
CA ARG A 150 3.63 -12.53 -1.31
C ARG A 150 4.78 -13.24 -2.02
N GLU A 151 4.71 -13.33 -3.35
CA GLU A 151 5.76 -13.93 -4.19
C GLU A 151 7.12 -13.22 -4.06
N LYS A 152 7.14 -12.00 -3.54
CA LYS A 152 8.34 -11.17 -3.37
C LYS A 152 8.70 -10.97 -1.89
N PHE A 153 8.11 -11.76 -0.99
CA PHE A 153 8.42 -11.70 0.43
C PHE A 153 9.92 -11.85 0.68
N GLY A 154 10.52 -10.93 1.45
CA GLY A 154 11.94 -10.97 1.78
C GLY A 154 12.92 -10.63 0.64
N SER A 155 12.44 -10.45 -0.60
CA SER A 155 13.29 -10.20 -1.78
C SER A 155 14.18 -8.96 -1.66
N LYS A 156 13.84 -8.02 -0.78
CA LYS A 156 14.57 -6.77 -0.53
C LYS A 156 15.32 -6.75 0.79
N ARG A 157 15.33 -7.84 1.58
CA ARG A 157 16.01 -7.91 2.89
C ARG A 157 17.49 -7.56 2.79
N ASN A 158 18.22 -8.24 1.91
CA ASN A 158 19.65 -8.01 1.76
C ASN A 158 19.94 -6.58 1.23
N GLU A 159 19.11 -6.06 0.32
CA GLU A 159 19.28 -4.70 -0.22
C GLU A 159 19.25 -3.64 0.89
N ILE A 160 18.25 -3.68 1.78
CA ILE A 160 18.16 -2.72 2.89
C ILE A 160 19.29 -2.92 3.91
N TYR A 161 19.72 -4.15 4.15
CA TYR A 161 20.87 -4.45 5.01
C TYR A 161 22.18 -3.85 4.46
N GLN A 162 22.46 -4.03 3.16
CA GLN A 162 23.64 -3.43 2.52
C GLN A 162 23.59 -1.91 2.55
N ARG A 163 22.43 -1.30 2.30
CA ARG A 163 22.26 0.16 2.41
C ARG A 163 22.62 0.67 3.80
N ARG A 164 22.19 -0.02 4.87
CA ARG A 164 22.56 0.32 6.24
C ARG A 164 24.08 0.27 6.44
N ASN A 165 24.72 -0.82 6.03
CA ASN A 165 26.16 -1.00 6.22
C ASN A 165 26.98 0.02 5.44
N ASN A 166 26.57 0.33 4.21
CA ASN A 166 27.21 1.37 3.40
C ASN A 166 27.12 2.75 4.08
N GLY A 167 25.98 3.08 4.69
CA GLY A 167 25.82 4.32 5.45
C GLY A 167 26.75 4.40 6.67
N ILE A 168 26.91 3.29 7.40
CA ILE A 168 27.83 3.20 8.54
C ILE A 168 29.28 3.39 8.07
N ASN A 169 29.68 2.69 7.00
CA ASN A 169 31.03 2.79 6.45
C ASN A 169 31.34 4.20 5.95
N TYR A 170 30.40 4.84 5.25
CA TYR A 170 30.55 6.23 4.80
C TYR A 170 30.81 7.18 5.97
N ASN A 171 30.02 7.08 7.04
CA ASN A 171 30.18 7.92 8.22
C ASN A 171 31.53 7.68 8.92
N ARG A 172 31.98 6.42 9.00
CA ARG A 172 33.29 6.06 9.57
C ARG A 172 34.43 6.65 8.76
N THR A 173 34.40 6.51 7.43
CA THR A 173 35.42 7.07 6.53
C THR A 173 35.47 8.58 6.62
N ARG A 174 34.31 9.25 6.61
CA ARG A 174 34.21 10.70 6.78
C ARG A 174 34.81 11.16 8.11
N TRP A 175 34.53 10.45 9.20
CA TRP A 175 35.06 10.80 10.52
C TRP A 175 36.58 10.65 10.58
N ASN A 176 37.12 9.55 10.04
CA ASN A 176 38.57 9.36 9.94
C ASN A 176 39.25 10.45 9.11
N ALA A 177 38.61 10.93 8.04
CA ALA A 177 39.13 12.02 7.21
C ALA A 177 39.06 13.40 7.87
N MET A 178 38.26 13.59 8.93
CA MET A 178 38.20 14.83 9.71
C MET A 178 39.20 14.86 10.87
N MET A 179 39.75 13.71 11.25
CA MET A 179 40.67 13.55 12.39
C MET A 179 42.14 13.41 11.94
N ASN A 180 42.39 13.29 10.64
CA ASN A 180 43.70 13.34 9.99
C ASN A 180 43.87 14.69 9.30
#